data_AF-F3GPM0-F1
#
_entry.id   AF-F3GPM0-F1
#
_cell.length_a   1.000
_cell.length_b   1.000
_cell.length_c   1.000
_cell.angle_alpha   90.00
_cell.angle_beta   90.00
_cell.angle_gamma   90.00
#
_symmetry.space_group_name_H-M   'P 1'
#
loop_
_entity.id
_entity.type
_entity.pdbx_description
1 polymer ?
#
loop_
_entity_poly.entity_id
_entity_poly.type
_entity_poly.pdbx_seq_one_letter_code
_entity_poly.pdbx_strand_id
1 'polypeptide(L)' 'HLTQVEEIGYGEKGEQPRRSTHLERDPIGRLLAKLNDDARQDYAYDDGDRLLSIERKPTDTGRKL' A
#
# COMPACT_ATOMS: atom_id res chain seq x y z
N HIS A 1 4.44 -12.02 -6.01
CA HIS A 1 5.39 -11.05 -6.59
C HIS A 1 5.41 -9.81 -5.70
N LEU A 2 6.59 -9.23 -5.42
CA LEU A 2 6.73 -8.01 -4.61
C LEU A 2 7.25 -6.88 -5.51
N THR A 3 6.57 -5.74 -5.51
CA THR A 3 6.96 -4.54 -6.26
C THR A 3 7.06 -3.35 -5.30
N GLN A 4 8.09 -2.53 -5.45
CA GLN A 4 8.20 -1.25 -4.75
C GLN A 4 7.90 -0.12 -5.73
N VAL A 5 7.10 0.84 -5.28
CA VAL A 5 6.73 2.06 -6.02
C VAL A 5 7.22 3.25 -5.21
N GLU A 6 8.04 4.09 -5.84
CA GLU A 6 8.45 5.37 -5.29
C GLU A 6 7.60 6.47 -5.93
N GLU A 7 6.91 7.24 -5.10
CA GLU A 7 6.16 8.42 -5.51
C GLU A 7 6.93 9.68 -5.09
N ILE A 8 7.12 10.59 -6.03
CA ILE A 8 7.85 11.84 -5.83
C ILE A 8 6.87 12.97 -6.16
N GLY A 9 6.47 13.72 -5.14
CA GLY A 9 5.64 14.91 -5.30
C GLY A 9 6.48 16.18 -5.47
N TYR A 10 5.80 17.28 -5.81
CA TYR A 10 6.38 18.62 -5.89
C TYR A 10 5.47 19.60 -5.13
N GLY A 11 5.98 20.18 -4.05
CA GLY A 11 5.28 21.14 -3.22
C GLY A 11 5.51 22.58 -3.66
N GLU A 12 4.63 23.49 -3.24
CA GLU A 12 4.64 24.92 -3.64
C GLU A 12 5.93 25.67 -3.28
N LYS A 13 6.69 25.17 -2.30
CA LYS A 13 7.97 25.76 -1.83
C LYS A 13 9.22 25.06 -2.36
N GLY A 14 9.08 24.24 -3.41
CA GLY A 14 10.18 23.41 -3.93
C GLY A 14 10.45 22.17 -3.07
N GLU A 15 9.54 21.82 -2.18
CA GLU A 15 9.58 20.56 -1.45
C GLU A 15 9.40 19.39 -2.41
N GLN A 16 10.12 18.29 -2.17
CA GLN A 16 10.01 17.07 -2.96
C GLN A 16 9.62 15.90 -2.05
N PRO A 17 8.37 15.85 -1.56
CA PRO A 17 7.91 14.76 -0.70
C PRO A 17 8.06 13.44 -1.44
N ARG A 18 8.61 12.43 -0.75
CA ARG A 18 8.80 11.09 -1.28
C ARG A 18 8.00 10.10 -0.46
N ARG A 19 7.33 9.17 -1.14
CA ARG A 19 6.59 8.09 -0.49
C ARG A 19 6.94 6.77 -1.14
N SER A 20 7.41 5.84 -0.33
CA SER A 20 7.61 4.46 -0.75
C SER A 20 6.36 3.63 -0.48
N THR A 21 5.97 2.79 -1.42
CA THR A 21 4.89 1.81 -1.24
C THR A 21 5.33 0.45 -1.76
N HIS A 22 5.19 -0.57 -0.92
CA HIS A 22 5.40 -1.96 -1.28
C HIS A 22 4.07 -2.62 -1.61
N LEU A 23 4.05 -3.38 -2.71
CA LEU A 23 2.88 -4.08 -3.23
C LEU A 23 3.19 -5.57 -3.36
N GLU A 24 2.52 -6.38 -2.56
CA GLU A 24 2.53 -7.84 -2.68
C GLU A 24 1.39 -8.25 -3.60
N ARG A 25 1.67 -9.11 -4.59
CA ARG A 25 0.69 -9.62 -5.54
C ARG A 25 0.72 -11.14 -5.63
N ASP A 26 -0.43 -11.73 -5.90
CA ASP A 26 -0.53 -13.16 -6.26
C ASP A 26 -0.02 -13.42 -7.71
N PRO A 27 0.06 -14.68 -8.16
CA PRO A 27 0.55 -15.00 -9.50
C PRO A 27 -0.27 -14.42 -10.66
N ILE A 28 -1.56 -14.18 -10.47
CA ILE A 28 -2.44 -13.57 -11.49
C ILE A 28 -2.44 -12.03 -11.41
N GLY A 29 -1.74 -11.46 -10.43
CA GLY A 29 -1.44 -10.05 -10.31
C GLY A 29 -2.36 -9.28 -9.37
N ARG A 30 -3.24 -9.93 -8.62
CA ARG A 30 -4.09 -9.26 -7.62
C ARG A 30 -3.27 -8.83 -6.42
N LEU A 31 -3.63 -7.73 -5.78
CA LEU A 31 -2.95 -7.28 -4.56
C LEU A 31 -3.28 -8.23 -3.41
N LEU A 32 -2.26 -8.74 -2.72
CA LEU A 32 -2.40 -9.43 -1.44
C LEU A 32 -2.16 -8.46 -0.28
N ALA A 33 -1.21 -7.53 -0.46
CA ALA A 33 -0.96 -6.48 0.51
C ALA A 33 -0.40 -5.20 -0.12
N LYS A 34 -0.67 -4.09 0.56
CA LYS A 34 -0.06 -2.78 0.30
C LYS A 34 0.53 -2.25 1.60
N LEU A 35 1.80 -1.89 1.61
CA LEU A 35 2.50 -1.34 2.77
C LEU A 35 3.13 0.00 2.42
N ASN A 36 2.89 0.99 3.27
CA ASN A 36 3.59 2.27 3.26
C ASN A 36 3.82 2.74 4.70
N ASP A 37 4.38 3.94 4.84
CA ASP A 37 4.73 4.50 6.15
C ASP A 37 3.56 4.64 7.11
N ASP A 38 2.31 4.69 6.63
CA ASP A 38 1.13 4.90 7.47
C ASP A 38 0.46 3.59 7.90
N ALA A 39 0.44 2.59 7.01
CA ALA A 39 -0.26 1.32 7.27
C ALA A 39 0.14 0.19 6.33
N ARG A 40 -0.10 -1.03 6.80
CA ARG A 40 -0.34 -2.19 5.95
C ARG A 40 -1.84 -2.34 5.68
N GLN A 41 -2.20 -2.65 4.44
CA GLN A 41 -3.53 -3.05 4.02
C GLN A 41 -3.44 -4.47 3.47
N ASP A 42 -4.17 -5.41 4.07
CA ASP A 42 -4.25 -6.80 3.60
C ASP A 42 -5.57 -6.99 2.84
N TYR A 43 -5.50 -7.60 1.65
CA TYR A 43 -6.63 -7.79 0.75
C TYR A 43 -7.00 -9.27 0.68
N ALA A 44 -8.28 -9.59 0.90
CA ALA A 44 -8.79 -10.95 0.79
C ALA A 44 -9.81 -11.06 -0.34
N TYR A 45 -9.77 -12.18 -1.07
CA TYR A 45 -10.63 -12.45 -2.22
C TYR A 45 -11.34 -13.80 -2.03
N ASP A 46 -12.53 -13.94 -2.61
CA ASP A 46 -13.17 -15.24 -2.77
C ASP A 46 -12.66 -15.98 -4.02
N ASP A 47 -13.13 -17.22 -4.19
CA ASP A 47 -12.78 -18.06 -5.35
C ASP A 47 -13.27 -17.49 -6.69
N GLY A 48 -14.26 -16.58 -6.66
CA GLY A 48 -14.81 -15.88 -7.81
C GLY A 48 -14.06 -14.59 -8.16
N ASP A 49 -12.88 -14.38 -7.58
CA ASP A 49 -12.06 -13.18 -7.74
C ASP A 49 -12.72 -11.87 -7.25
N ARG A 50 -13.64 -11.97 -6.29
CA ARG A 50 -14.28 -10.79 -5.70
C ARG A 50 -13.58 -10.42 -4.40
N LEU A 51 -13.30 -9.13 -4.24
CA LEU A 51 -12.75 -8.59 -3.01
C LEU A 51 -13.74 -8.81 -1.86
N LEU A 52 -13.33 -9.57 -0.84
CA LEU A 52 -14.09 -9.84 0.37
C LEU A 52 -13.85 -8.80 1.46
N SER A 53 -12.58 -8.41 1.66
CA SER A 53 -12.23 -7.45 2.71
C SER A 53 -10.90 -6.76 2.44
N ILE A 54 -10.75 -5.60 3.09
CA ILE A 54 -9.47 -4.91 3.24
C ILE A 54 -9.27 -4.66 4.73
N GLU A 55 -8.28 -5.31 5.33
CA GLU A 55 -7.90 -5.07 6.72
C GLU A 55 -6.79 -4.02 6.76
N ARG A 56 -6.97 -2.95 7.54
CA ARG A 56 -5.94 -1.92 7.75
C ARG A 56 -5.25 -2.10 9.09
N LYS A 57 -3.92 -2.23 9.06
CA LYS A 57 -3.03 -2.27 10.23
C LYS A 57 -2.15 -1.02 10.23
N PRO A 58 -2.47 0.01 11.04
CA PRO A 58 -1.65 1.20 11.12
C PRO A 58 -0.24 0.88 11.62
N THR A 59 0.77 1.55 11.06
CA THR A 59 2.13 1.58 11.61
C THR A 59 2.18 2.55 12.80
N ASP A 60 3.32 2.61 13.50
CA ASP A 60 3.53 3.63 14.54
C ASP A 60 3.44 5.06 14.01
N THR A 61 3.96 5.31 12.81
CA THR A 61 3.84 6.63 12.17
C THR A 61 2.38 6.93 11.85
N GLY A 62 1.65 5.99 11.25
CA GLY A 62 0.25 6.20 10.91
C GLY A 62 -0.72 6.18 12.10
N ARG A 63 -0.27 5.78 13.30
CA ARG A 63 -1.02 5.97 14.56
C ARG A 63 -0.94 7.40 15.09
N LYS A 64 0.07 8.17 14.67
CA LYS A 64 0.33 9.54 15.15
C LYS A 64 -0.25 10.63 14.24
N LEU A 65 -0.87 10.23 13.12
CA LEU A 65 -1.54 11.10 12.15
C LEU A 65 -2.98 11.42 12.54
#